data_AF-A0AAV6FIV1-F1
#
_entry.id   AF-A0AAV6FIV1-F1
#
_cell.length_a   1.000
_cell.length_b   1.000
_cell.length_c   1.000
_cell.angle_alpha   90.00
_cell.angle_beta   90.00
_cell.angle_gamma   90.00
#
_symmetry.space_group_name_H-M   'P 1'
#
loop_
_entity.id
_entity.type
_entity.pdbx_description
1 polymer ?
#
loop_
_entity_poly.entity_id
_entity_poly.type
_entity_poly.pdbx_seq_one_letter_code
_entity_poly.pdbx_strand_id
1 'polypeptide(L)'
;MSGHLKEGMVAVVKCIQNAPAYFAEELRTSISGLSPKDRTLIRIMVSRAEVDMLDIRQEHLRLFGKSLYNAISVSAIAAVGGRSVHSLAATDLSLYRREGKHHSALRQSLQIRVYGQ
;
A
#
# COMPACT_ATOMS: atom_id res chain seq x y z
N MET A 1 29.66 -6.86 4.99
CA MET A 1 28.84 -5.74 4.49
C MET A 1 27.86 -5.34 5.58
N SER A 2 27.97 -4.14 6.16
CA SER A 2 27.11 -3.65 7.24
C SER A 2 26.36 -2.38 6.83
N GLY A 3 25.20 -2.15 7.45
CA GLY A 3 24.37 -0.97 7.23
C GLY A 3 23.55 -0.98 5.93
N HIS A 4 23.20 0.22 5.45
CA HIS A 4 22.29 0.47 4.33
C HIS A 4 22.68 -0.21 3.01
N LEU A 5 23.98 -0.47 2.78
CA LEU A 5 24.44 -1.21 1.61
C LEU A 5 23.92 -2.65 1.61
N LYS A 6 23.98 -3.33 2.76
CA LYS A 6 23.45 -4.70 2.90
C LYS A 6 21.94 -4.71 2.68
N GLU A 7 21.22 -3.74 3.27
CA GLU A 7 19.77 -3.60 3.12
C GLU A 7 19.38 -3.40 1.65
N GLY A 8 20.08 -2.51 0.94
CA GLY A 8 19.86 -2.27 -0.49
C GLY A 8 20.12 -3.51 -1.35
N MET A 9 21.21 -4.23 -1.11
CA MET A 9 21.51 -5.46 -1.86
C MET A 9 20.49 -6.57 -1.60
N VAL A 10 20.04 -6.72 -0.35
CA VAL A 10 18.96 -7.68 -0.02
C VAL A 10 17.66 -7.29 -0.72
N ALA A 11 17.32 -6.00 -0.77
CA ALA A 11 16.14 -5.52 -1.49
C ALA A 11 16.21 -5.86 -2.99
N VAL A 12 17.36 -5.64 -3.63
CA VAL A 12 17.56 -6.01 -5.04
C VAL A 12 17.35 -7.51 -5.26
N VAL A 13 17.96 -8.36 -4.44
CA VAL A 13 17.80 -9.83 -4.56
C VAL A 13 16.35 -10.25 -4.37
N LYS A 14 15.64 -9.69 -3.37
CA LYS A 14 14.22 -9.97 -3.14
C LYS A 14 13.36 -9.55 -4.33
N CYS A 15 13.60 -8.37 -4.91
CA CYS A 15 12.90 -7.91 -6.11
C CYS A 15 13.09 -8.85 -7.30
N ILE A 16 14.31 -9.36 -7.51
CA ILE A 16 14.60 -10.29 -8.61
C ILE A 16 13.89 -11.64 -8.39
N GLN A 17 13.81 -12.12 -7.14
CA GLN A 17 13.18 -13.40 -6.83
C GLN A 17 11.65 -13.33 -6.88
N ASN A 18 11.06 -12.34 -6.22
CA ASN A 18 9.61 -12.12 -6.17
C ASN A 18 9.33 -10.66 -5.79
N ALA A 19 9.26 -9.80 -6.81
CA ALA A 19 8.94 -8.39 -6.62
C ALA A 19 7.60 -8.15 -5.89
N PRO A 20 6.49 -8.84 -6.24
CA PRO A 20 5.23 -8.68 -5.51
C PRO A 20 5.34 -8.97 -4.00
N ALA A 21 6.06 -10.03 -3.62
CA ALA A 21 6.29 -10.37 -2.21
C ALA A 21 7.16 -9.32 -1.49
N TYR A 22 8.20 -8.81 -2.16
CA TYR A 22 9.02 -7.72 -1.61
C TYR A 22 8.18 -6.47 -1.30
N PHE A 23 7.36 -6.02 -2.26
CA PHE A 23 6.51 -4.86 -2.04
C PHE A 23 5.43 -5.11 -0.98
N ALA A 24 4.92 -6.34 -0.86
CA ALA A 24 4.00 -6.71 0.21
C ALA A 24 4.65 -6.57 1.60
N GLU A 25 5.90 -6.99 1.77
CA GLU A 25 6.67 -6.83 3.02
C GLU A 25 6.95 -5.36 3.35
N GLU A 26 7.34 -4.56 2.37
CA GLU A 26 7.57 -3.12 2.53
C GLU A 26 6.28 -2.39 2.91
N LEU A 27 5.15 -2.75 2.28
CA LEU A 27 3.83 -2.23 2.62
C LEU A 27 3.47 -2.60 4.06
N ARG A 28 3.63 -3.86 4.47
CA ARG A 28 3.39 -4.30 5.84
C ARG A 28 4.20 -3.49 6.86
N THR A 29 5.49 -3.30 6.58
CA THR A 29 6.41 -2.54 7.44
C THR A 29 6.02 -1.06 7.51
N SER A 30 5.58 -0.47 6.39
CA SER A 30 5.12 0.92 6.36
C SER A 30 3.83 1.17 7.14
N ILE A 31 2.96 0.15 7.23
CA ILE A 31 1.65 0.17 7.90
C ILE A 31 1.77 -0.10 9.42
N SER A 32 2.77 -0.89 9.85
CA SER A 32 2.91 -1.34 11.25
C SER A 32 3.72 -0.41 12.16
N GLY A 33 4.14 0.77 11.69
CA GLY A 33 4.91 1.72 12.49
C GLY A 33 4.06 2.54 13.48
N LEU A 34 4.68 3.00 14.57
CA LEU A 34 4.07 3.95 15.54
C LEU A 34 3.64 5.27 14.88
N SER A 35 4.31 5.63 13.79
CA SER A 35 3.88 6.61 12.80
C SER A 35 3.96 5.92 11.44
N PRO A 36 2.85 5.83 10.68
CA PRO A 36 2.90 5.27 9.34
C PRO A 36 3.99 5.98 8.53
N LYS A 37 4.84 5.21 7.84
CA LYS A 37 5.80 5.79 6.90
C LYS A 37 5.05 6.18 5.63
N ASP A 38 4.21 7.22 5.74
CA ASP A 38 3.25 7.64 4.71
C ASP A 38 3.92 7.78 3.35
N ARG A 39 5.13 8.33 3.30
CA ARG A 39 5.89 8.46 2.05
C ARG A 39 6.20 7.13 1.38
N THR A 40 6.60 6.09 2.14
CA THR A 40 6.90 4.76 1.56
C THR A 40 5.62 4.08 1.11
N LEU A 41 4.58 4.11 1.95
CA LEU A 41 3.26 3.55 1.64
C LEU A 41 2.70 4.18 0.35
N ILE A 42 2.61 5.51 0.31
CA ILE A 42 2.10 6.26 -0.84
C ILE A 42 2.95 5.99 -2.09
N ARG A 43 4.29 6.02 -1.97
CA ARG A 43 5.17 5.78 -3.11
C ARG A 43 4.94 4.40 -3.72
N ILE A 44 4.83 3.35 -2.90
CA ILE A 44 4.57 1.99 -3.40
C ILE A 44 3.17 1.91 -3.99
N MET A 45 2.15 2.39 -3.28
CA MET A 45 0.76 2.36 -3.74
C MET A 45 0.57 3.07 -5.08
N VAL A 46 1.20 4.24 -5.29
CA VAL A 46 1.10 5.00 -6.54
C VAL A 46 1.94 4.36 -7.64
N SER A 47 3.21 4.03 -7.38
CA SER A 47 4.12 3.52 -8.43
C SER A 47 3.79 2.11 -8.90
N ARG A 48 3.10 1.31 -8.09
CA ARG A 48 2.75 -0.08 -8.44
C ARG A 48 1.29 -0.25 -8.85
N ALA A 49 0.45 0.80 -8.76
CA ALA A 49 -0.99 0.73 -9.01
C ALA A 49 -1.38 0.09 -10.35
N GLU A 50 -0.61 0.39 -11.40
CA GLU A 50 -0.87 -0.07 -12.79
C GLU A 50 0.12 -1.13 -13.26
N VAL A 51 1.06 -1.53 -12.39
CA VAL A 51 2.13 -2.46 -12.75
C VAL A 51 1.77 -3.87 -12.29
N ASP A 52 1.61 -4.08 -10.98
CA ASP A 52 1.46 -5.42 -10.38
C ASP A 52 0.73 -5.38 -9.02
N MET A 53 -0.08 -4.34 -8.77
CA MET A 53 -0.79 -4.17 -7.50
C MET A 53 -1.70 -5.36 -7.14
N LEU A 54 -2.24 -6.06 -8.15
CA LEU A 54 -3.06 -7.24 -7.93
C LEU A 54 -2.25 -8.39 -7.34
N ASP A 55 -1.05 -8.63 -7.86
CA ASP A 55 -0.14 -9.68 -7.39
C ASP A 55 0.39 -9.33 -5.99
N ILE A 56 0.74 -8.05 -5.76
CA ILE A 56 1.16 -7.56 -4.44
C ILE A 56 0.07 -7.81 -3.39
N ARG A 57 -1.21 -7.59 -3.74
CA ARG A 57 -2.33 -7.84 -2.82
C ARG A 57 -2.50 -9.32 -2.50
N GLN A 58 -2.33 -10.19 -3.49
CA GLN A 58 -2.39 -11.64 -3.30
C GLN A 58 -1.24 -12.09 -2.39
N GLU A 59 -0.02 -11.61 -2.65
CA GLU A 59 1.13 -11.94 -1.81
C GLU A 59 1.03 -11.40 -0.40
N HIS A 60 0.51 -10.18 -0.21
CA HIS A 60 0.25 -9.65 1.13
C HIS A 60 -0.75 -10.51 1.91
N LEU A 61 -1.81 -11.00 1.25
CA LEU A 61 -2.75 -11.92 1.88
C LEU A 61 -2.09 -13.25 2.22
N ARG A 62 -1.30 -13.82 1.30
CA ARG A 62 -0.61 -15.09 1.49
C ARG A 62 0.41 -15.04 2.62
N LEU A 63 1.20 -13.96 2.70
CA LEU A 63 2.28 -13.79 3.67
C LEU A 63 1.78 -13.41 5.08
N PHE A 64 0.71 -12.62 5.18
CA PHE A 64 0.29 -12.02 6.46
C PHE A 64 -1.12 -12.41 6.91
N GLY A 65 -1.84 -13.23 6.12
CA GLY A 65 -3.21 -13.67 6.44
C GLY A 65 -4.25 -12.55 6.48
N LYS A 66 -3.88 -11.34 6.05
CA LYS A 66 -4.74 -10.15 6.07
C LYS A 66 -4.67 -9.45 4.72
N SER A 67 -5.83 -9.06 4.19
CA SER A 67 -5.85 -8.29 2.94
C SER A 67 -5.13 -6.94 3.13
N LEU A 68 -4.44 -6.49 2.09
CA LEU A 68 -3.78 -5.17 2.10
C LEU A 68 -4.78 -4.05 2.44
N TYR A 69 -6.00 -4.14 1.92
CA TYR A 69 -7.09 -3.21 2.24
C TYR A 69 -7.37 -3.16 3.75
N ASN A 70 -7.57 -4.30 4.40
CA ASN A 70 -7.83 -4.33 5.84
C ASN A 70 -6.62 -3.83 6.65
N ALA A 71 -5.40 -4.02 6.15
CA ALA A 71 -4.20 -3.53 6.79
C ALA A 71 -4.12 -2.00 6.77
N ILE A 72 -4.34 -1.39 5.59
CA ILE A 72 -4.33 0.07 5.40
C ILE A 72 -5.49 0.72 6.16
N SER A 73 -6.70 0.18 6.07
CA SER A 73 -7.88 0.74 6.74
C SER A 73 -7.73 0.80 8.25
N VAL A 74 -7.14 -0.24 8.87
CA VAL A 74 -6.89 -0.25 10.33
C VAL A 74 -5.83 0.79 10.73
N SER A 75 -4.78 0.97 9.92
CA SER A 75 -3.76 2.00 10.18
C SER A 75 -4.33 3.42 10.03
N ALA A 76 -5.15 3.67 9.02
CA ALA A 76 -5.86 4.94 8.86
C ALA A 76 -6.81 5.24 10.04
N ILE A 77 -7.48 4.22 10.59
CA ILE A 77 -8.32 4.37 11.79
C ILE A 77 -7.48 4.72 13.02
N ALA A 78 -6.32 4.08 13.19
CA ALA A 78 -5.42 4.37 14.31
C ALA A 78 -4.85 5.80 14.25
N ALA A 79 -4.59 6.33 13.06
CA ALA A 79 -4.10 7.69 12.86
C ALA A 79 -5.16 8.78 13.14
N VAL A 80 -6.46 8.46 13.07
CA VAL A 80 -7.55 9.45 13.16
C VAL A 80 -8.22 9.50 14.55
N GLY A 81 -7.76 8.73 15.53
CA GLY A 81 -8.15 8.92 16.93
C GLY A 81 -9.67 8.87 17.16
N GLY A 82 -10.35 7.82 16.70
CA GLY A 82 -11.72 7.53 17.14
C GLY A 82 -12.85 8.25 16.41
N ARG A 83 -12.65 8.76 15.18
CA ARG A 83 -13.79 9.15 14.32
C ARG A 83 -14.01 8.10 13.23
N SER A 84 -15.19 7.50 13.27
CA SER A 84 -15.66 6.43 12.38
C SER A 84 -15.42 6.75 10.90
N VAL A 85 -14.52 6.00 10.25
CA VAL A 85 -14.23 6.09 8.81
C VAL A 85 -15.31 5.48 7.91
N HIS A 86 -16.50 5.20 8.45
CA HIS A 86 -17.62 4.63 7.69
C HIS A 86 -18.07 5.51 6.50
N SER A 87 -17.62 6.76 6.38
CA SER A 87 -18.02 7.66 5.28
C SER A 87 -17.01 7.81 4.13
N LEU A 88 -15.72 7.45 4.29
CA LEU A 88 -14.74 7.60 3.21
C LEU A 88 -14.40 6.30 2.47
N ALA A 89 -14.64 5.14 3.08
CA ALA A 89 -14.37 3.85 2.44
C ALA A 89 -15.60 3.24 1.76
N ALA A 90 -16.82 3.54 2.21
CA ALA A 90 -18.04 2.90 1.69
C ALA A 90 -18.44 3.39 0.29
N THR A 91 -18.16 4.66 -0.02
CA THR A 91 -18.56 5.27 -1.29
C THR A 91 -17.65 4.84 -2.45
N ASP A 92 -16.36 4.59 -2.18
CA ASP A 92 -15.41 4.14 -3.21
C ASP A 92 -15.46 2.61 -3.43
N LEU A 93 -15.73 1.81 -2.39
CA LEU A 93 -15.65 0.35 -2.48
C LEU A 93 -16.83 -0.30 -3.23
N SER A 94 -18.01 0.34 -3.24
CA SER A 94 -19.17 -0.11 -4.02
C SER A 94 -19.03 0.19 -5.51
N LEU A 95 -18.25 1.21 -5.88
CA LEU A 95 -17.85 1.50 -7.26
C LEU A 95 -16.68 0.61 -7.71
N TYR A 96 -15.67 0.40 -6.84
CA TYR A 96 -14.49 -0.42 -7.16
C TYR A 96 -14.79 -1.92 -7.34
N ARG A 97 -15.84 -2.45 -6.69
CA ARG A 97 -16.31 -3.84 -6.91
C ARG A 97 -17.13 -3.99 -8.20
N ARG A 98 -17.69 -2.91 -8.75
CA ARG A 98 -18.61 -2.95 -9.90
C ARG A 98 -17.95 -2.58 -11.23
N GLU A 99 -16.91 -1.75 -11.21
CA GLU A 99 -16.21 -1.39 -12.44
C GLU A 99 -14.78 -1.92 -12.42
N GLY A 100 -14.53 -2.97 -13.21
CA GLY A 100 -13.20 -3.36 -13.68
C GLY A 100 -12.59 -2.31 -14.62
N LYS A 101 -12.75 -1.02 -14.30
CA LYS A 101 -12.26 0.10 -15.08
C LYS A 101 -11.80 1.21 -14.13
N HIS A 102 -10.70 1.84 -14.53
CA HIS A 102 -10.16 3.11 -14.01
C HIS A 102 -9.14 3.02 -12.87
N HIS A 103 -8.03 2.34 -13.18
CA HIS A 103 -6.73 2.48 -12.49
C HIS A 103 -6.20 3.94 -12.46
N SER A 104 -6.62 4.77 -13.42
CA SER A 104 -6.25 6.18 -13.54
C SER A 104 -6.80 7.09 -12.44
N ALA A 105 -7.94 6.73 -11.81
CA ALA A 105 -8.62 7.56 -10.81
C ALA A 105 -7.90 7.57 -9.44
N LEU A 106 -7.30 6.44 -9.06
CA LEU A 106 -6.49 6.32 -7.84
C LEU A 106 -5.22 7.17 -7.96
N ARG A 107 -4.56 7.16 -9.12
CA ARG A 107 -3.40 8.02 -9.41
C ARG A 107 -3.79 9.49 -9.28
N GLN A 108 -4.88 9.91 -9.94
CA GLN A 108 -5.29 11.32 -9.94
C GLN A 108 -5.67 11.81 -8.53
N SER A 109 -6.43 11.00 -7.78
CA SER A 109 -6.86 11.32 -6.42
C SER A 109 -5.70 11.37 -5.41
N LEU A 110 -4.71 10.47 -5.53
CA LEU A 110 -3.53 10.45 -4.66
C LEU A 110 -2.52 11.54 -5.07
N GLN A 111 -2.34 11.80 -6.36
CA GLN A 111 -1.38 12.79 -6.87
C GLN A 111 -1.83 14.23 -6.53
N ILE A 112 -3.13 14.53 -6.57
CA ILE A 112 -3.66 15.82 -6.08
C ILE A 112 -3.40 16.00 -4.58
N ARG A 113 -3.51 14.93 -3.79
CA ARG A 113 -3.33 15.00 -2.33
C ARG A 113 -1.85 15.06 -1.90
N VAL A 114 -0.94 14.55 -2.74
CA VAL A 114 0.51 14.54 -2.51
C VAL A 114 1.19 15.83 -2.99
N TYR A 115 0.71 16.43 -4.08
CA TYR A 115 1.29 17.64 -4.68
C TYR A 115 0.46 18.92 -4.45
N GLY A 116 -0.66 18.83 -3.71
CA GLY A 116 -1.60 19.92 -3.47
C GLY A 116 -1.53 20.58 -2.08
N GLN A 117 -0.35 20.61 -1.45
CA GLN A 117 0.00 21.46 -0.30
C GLN A 117 1.43 21.96 -0.47
#